data_AF-A0A9E5LI31-F1
#
_entry.id   AF-A0A9E5LI31-F1
#
_cell.length_a   1.000
_cell.length_b   1.000
_cell.length_c   1.000
_cell.angle_alpha   90.00
_cell.angle_beta   90.00
_cell.angle_gamma   90.00
#
_symmetry.space_group_name_H-M   'P 1'
#
loop_
_entity.id
_entity.type
_entity.pdbx_description
1 polymer ?
#
loop_
_entity_poly.entity_id
_entity_poly.type
_entity_poly.pdbx_seq_one_letter_code
_entity_poly.pdbx_strand_id
1 'polypeptide(L)'
;MSQLEFLSKDIEALQERDIIVLIDTDPKLSSSLRKKLRPHGFAFVLIGKDGQVKLRKPSPWNIREIARVIDKMPIRQQEIARKKQEKRD
;
A
#
# COMPACT_ATOMS: atom_id res chain seq x y z
N MET A 1 15.57 9.16 4.73
CA MET A 1 14.12 9.28 4.91
C MET A 1 13.57 7.93 5.31
N SER A 2 12.82 7.88 6.40
CA SER A 2 12.11 6.69 6.85
C SER A 2 10.85 6.43 6.00
N GLN A 3 10.28 5.23 6.10
CA GLN A 3 9.02 4.92 5.41
C GLN A 3 7.89 5.83 5.89
N LEU A 4 7.78 6.09 7.19
CA LEU A 4 6.71 6.92 7.74
C LEU A 4 6.82 8.37 7.27
N GLU A 5 8.03 8.92 7.18
CA GLU A 5 8.26 10.24 6.60
C GLU A 5 7.88 10.32 5.12
N PHE A 6 8.03 9.22 4.36
CA PHE A 6 7.60 9.20 2.97
C PHE A 6 6.08 9.16 2.82
N LEU A 7 5.39 8.45 3.71
CA LEU A 7 3.92 8.37 3.70
C LEU A 7 3.29 9.67 4.20
N SER A 8 3.89 10.34 5.18
CA SER A 8 3.37 11.59 5.75
C SER A 8 3.45 12.78 4.80
N LYS A 9 4.23 12.70 3.72
CA LYS A 9 4.36 13.77 2.72
C LYS A 9 3.08 14.03 1.91
N ASP A 10 2.19 13.05 1.83
CA ASP A 10 0.95 13.16 1.05
C ASP A 10 -0.10 12.15 1.58
N ILE A 11 -0.75 12.53 2.68
CA ILE A 11 -1.79 11.71 3.29
C ILE A 11 -3.05 11.65 2.41
N GLU A 12 -3.33 12.70 1.65
CA GLU A 12 -4.48 12.74 0.73
C GLU A 12 -4.35 11.67 -0.35
N ALA A 13 -3.14 11.47 -0.89
CA ALA A 13 -2.89 10.40 -1.86
C ALA A 13 -3.19 9.00 -1.30
N LEU A 14 -2.96 8.78 0.01
CA LEU A 14 -3.34 7.53 0.68
C LEU A 14 -4.87 7.39 0.79
N GLN A 15 -5.54 8.45 1.20
CA GLN A 15 -7.00 8.47 1.40
C GLN A 15 -7.76 8.27 0.09
N GLU A 16 -7.35 8.94 -0.99
CA GLU A 16 -8.01 8.87 -2.31
C GLU A 16 -8.07 7.43 -2.88
N ARG A 17 -7.08 6.62 -2.48
CA ARG A 17 -6.86 5.24 -2.93
C ARG A 17 -7.27 4.21 -1.87
N ASP A 18 -7.88 4.65 -0.77
CA ASP A 18 -8.38 3.78 0.30
C ASP A 18 -7.28 2.84 0.82
N ILE A 19 -6.10 3.42 1.12
CA ILE A 19 -4.91 2.68 1.55
C ILE A 19 -4.90 2.52 3.07
N ILE A 20 -4.82 1.27 3.52
CA ILE A 20 -4.58 0.92 4.92
C ILE A 20 -3.10 0.70 5.15
N VAL A 21 -2.51 1.43 6.10
CA VAL A 21 -1.10 1.29 6.48
C VAL A 21 -1.01 0.41 7.73
N LEU A 22 -0.35 -0.75 7.59
CA LEU A 22 -0.02 -1.62 8.71
C LEU A 22 1.46 -1.44 9.05
N ILE A 23 1.75 -1.17 10.33
CA ILE A 23 3.12 -0.97 10.83
C ILE A 23 3.46 -2.11 11.77
N ASP A 24 4.63 -2.70 11.57
CA ASP A 24 5.19 -3.73 12.44
C ASP A 24 6.56 -3.26 12.93
N THR A 25 6.62 -2.81 14.19
CA THR A 25 7.84 -2.25 14.82
C THR A 25 8.53 -3.23 15.78
N ASP A 26 7.92 -4.36 16.13
CA ASP A 26 8.51 -5.34 17.05
C ASP A 26 8.92 -6.63 16.31
N PRO A 27 10.23 -6.82 16.03
CA PRO A 27 10.71 -8.01 15.34
C PRO A 27 10.58 -9.31 16.12
N LYS A 28 10.41 -9.25 17.46
CA LYS A 28 10.32 -10.45 18.31
C LYS A 28 8.92 -11.07 18.28
N LEU A 29 7.90 -10.30 17.89
CA LEU A 29 6.53 -10.80 17.78
C LEU A 29 6.42 -11.78 16.61
N SER A 30 6.10 -13.05 16.90
CA SER A 30 5.88 -14.07 15.85
C SER A 30 4.44 -14.02 15.31
N SER A 31 4.04 -12.86 14.78
CA SER A 31 2.69 -12.64 14.24
C SER A 31 2.41 -13.55 13.03
N SER A 32 1.13 -13.84 12.78
CA SER A 32 0.69 -14.56 11.58
C SER A 32 1.15 -13.85 10.29
N LEU A 33 1.17 -12.51 10.30
CA LEU A 33 1.64 -11.68 9.20
C LEU A 33 3.14 -11.89 8.94
N ARG A 34 3.99 -11.93 9.97
CA ARG A 34 5.44 -12.22 9.83
C ARG A 34 5.69 -13.63 9.31
N LYS A 35 4.96 -14.63 9.81
CA LYS A 35 5.06 -16.02 9.33
C LYS A 35 4.70 -16.12 7.84
N LYS A 36 3.65 -15.41 7.40
CA LYS A 36 3.18 -15.41 6.00
C LYS A 36 4.09 -14.59 5.08
N LEU A 37 4.49 -13.39 5.50
CA LEU A 37 5.23 -12.45 4.64
C LEU A 37 6.74 -12.66 4.67
N ARG A 38 7.28 -13.33 5.68
CA ARG A 38 8.71 -13.62 5.87
C ARG A 38 9.60 -12.39 5.61
N PRO A 39 9.39 -11.26 6.33
CA PRO A 39 10.20 -10.07 6.12
C PRO A 39 11.65 -10.31 6.56
N HIS A 40 12.60 -9.70 5.84
CA HIS A 40 14.03 -9.71 6.15
C HIS A 40 14.51 -8.26 6.21
N GLY A 41 15.10 -7.84 7.34
CA GLY A 41 15.46 -6.43 7.55
C GLY A 41 14.25 -5.50 7.44
N PHE A 42 14.40 -4.40 6.72
CA PHE A 42 13.27 -3.56 6.31
C PHE A 42 12.53 -4.21 5.13
N ALA A 43 11.20 -4.31 5.24
CA ALA A 43 10.36 -4.82 4.17
C ALA A 43 9.12 -3.94 3.98
N PHE A 44 9.01 -3.34 2.79
CA PHE A 44 7.76 -2.75 2.30
C PHE A 44 7.02 -3.80 1.47
N VAL A 45 5.75 -4.03 1.79
CA VAL A 45 4.88 -4.96 1.06
C VAL A 45 3.58 -4.27 0.69
N LEU A 46 3.30 -4.17 -0.60
CA LEU A 46 2.01 -3.73 -1.11
C LEU A 46 1.12 -4.96 -1.33
N ILE A 47 -0.04 -4.99 -0.69
CA ILE A 47 -1.03 -6.06 -0.83
C ILE A 47 -2.27 -5.46 -1.49
N GLY A 48 -2.77 -6.12 -2.53
CA GLY A 48 -4.00 -5.72 -3.20
C GLY A 48 -5.23 -6.07 -2.36
N LYS A 49 -6.38 -5.47 -2.69
CA LYS A 49 -7.68 -5.82 -2.07
C LYS A 49 -8.09 -7.29 -2.31
N ASP A 50 -7.46 -7.96 -3.27
CA ASP A 50 -7.56 -9.40 -3.53
C ASP A 50 -6.70 -10.28 -2.58
N GLY A 51 -5.99 -9.66 -1.62
CA GLY A 51 -5.12 -10.34 -0.66
C GLY A 51 -3.78 -10.80 -1.24
N GLN A 52 -3.49 -10.52 -2.51
CA GLN A 52 -2.24 -10.90 -3.16
C GLN A 52 -1.17 -9.83 -2.98
N VAL A 53 0.08 -10.28 -2.83
CA VAL A 53 1.23 -9.37 -2.80
C VAL A 53 1.49 -8.83 -4.21
N LYS A 54 1.42 -7.51 -4.36
CA LYS A 54 1.63 -6.81 -5.64
C LYS A 54 3.04 -6.26 -5.78
N LEU A 55 3.69 -5.91 -4.66
CA LEU A 55 5.05 -5.40 -4.65
C LEU A 55 5.75 -5.74 -3.34
N ARG A 56 7.06 -6.02 -3.43
CA ARG A 56 7.97 -6.10 -2.28
C ARG A 56 9.20 -5.24 -2.54
N LYS A 57 9.64 -4.49 -1.53
CA LYS A 57 10.86 -3.68 -1.60
C LYS A 57 11.66 -3.76 -0.29
N PRO A 58 13.00 -3.87 -0.37
CA PRO A 58 13.88 -3.86 0.79
C PRO A 58 14.26 -2.44 1.26
N SER A 59 13.66 -1.40 0.67
CA SER A 59 13.94 0.00 0.98
C SER A 59 12.66 0.83 1.06
N PRO A 60 12.65 1.93 1.83
CA PRO A 60 11.51 2.81 1.92
C PRO A 60 11.09 3.35 0.55
N TRP A 61 9.79 3.46 0.33
CA TRP A 61 9.21 3.90 -0.93
C TRP A 61 8.35 5.14 -0.77
N ASN A 62 8.46 6.06 -1.72
CA ASN A 62 7.74 7.32 -1.67
C ASN A 62 6.26 7.14 -2.07
N ILE A 63 5.41 8.02 -1.54
CA ILE A 63 3.96 7.97 -1.79
C ILE A 63 3.58 8.10 -3.26
N ARG A 64 4.31 8.89 -4.07
CA ARG A 64 4.03 9.06 -5.51
C ARG A 64 4.28 7.77 -6.30
N GLU A 65 5.34 7.04 -5.97
CA GLU A 65 5.67 5.75 -6.58
C GLU A 65 4.65 4.69 -6.20
N ILE A 66 4.26 4.65 -4.92
CA ILE A 66 3.21 3.76 -4.43
C ILE A 66 1.89 4.05 -5.17
N ALA A 67 1.47 5.32 -5.23
CA ALA A 67 0.27 5.76 -5.92
C ALA A 67 0.27 5.34 -7.41
N ARG A 68 1.38 5.56 -8.13
CA ARG A 68 1.50 5.17 -9.54
C ARG A 68 1.38 3.66 -9.77
N VAL A 69 1.87 2.83 -8.84
CA VAL A 69 1.68 1.37 -8.93
C VAL A 69 0.22 1.01 -8.72
N ILE A 70 -0.42 1.61 -7.71
CA ILE A 70 -1.84 1.35 -7.39
C ILE A 70 -2.75 1.79 -8.53
N ASP A 71 -2.53 2.97 -9.11
CA ASP A 71 -3.36 3.51 -10.21
C ASP A 71 -3.28 2.66 -11.50
N LYS A 72 -2.25 1.81 -11.63
CA LYS A 72 -2.12 0.83 -12.73
C LYS A 72 -2.80 -0.51 -12.44
N MET A 73 -3.30 -0.74 -11.23
CA MET A 73 -3.94 -2.00 -10.87
C MET A 73 -5.37 -2.08 -11.47
N PRO A 74 -5.79 -3.24 -12.01
CA PRO A 74 -7.12 -3.38 -12.62
C PRO A 74 -8.28 -3.02 -11.68
N ILE A 75 -8.23 -3.47 -10.42
CA ILE A 75 -9.25 -3.16 -9.40
C ILE A 75 -9.36 -1.64 -9.20
N ARG A 76 -8.24 -0.93 -9.15
CA ARG A 76 -8.23 0.54 -8.99
C ARG A 76 -8.84 1.24 -10.20
N GLN A 77 -8.55 0.78 -11.41
CA GLN A 77 -9.15 1.33 -12.63
C GLN A 77 -10.67 1.12 -12.65
N GLN A 78 -11.16 -0.04 -12.20
CA GLN A 78 -12.58 -0.32 -12.04
C GLN A 78 -13.24 0.60 -10.99
N GLU A 79 -12.61 0.83 -9.84
CA GLU A 79 -13.09 1.78 -8.82
C GLU A 79 -13.22 3.20 -9.38
N ILE A 80 -12.20 3.68 -10.12
CA ILE A 80 -12.23 5.01 -10.74
C ILE A 80 -13.36 5.09 -11.76
N ALA A 81 -13.55 4.06 -12.59
CA ALA A 81 -14.63 4.02 -13.58
C ALA A 81 -16.00 4.06 -12.89
N ARG A 82 -16.21 3.28 -11.83
CA ARG A 82 -17.45 3.26 -11.05
C ARG A 82 -17.75 4.62 -10.42
N LYS A 83 -16.75 5.24 -9.76
CA LYS A 83 -16.88 6.59 -9.18
C LYS A 83 -17.22 7.66 -10.23
N LYS A 84 -16.75 7.51 -11.48
CA LYS A 84 -17.09 8.43 -12.58
C LYS A 84 -18.54 8.25 -13.04
N GLN A 85 -19.06 7.03 -13.02
CA GLN A 85 -20.45 6.74 -13.34
C GLN A 85 -21.39 7.29 -12.26
N GLU A 86 -21.11 7.00 -10.99
CA GLU A 86 -21.88 7.49 -9.83
C GLU A 86 -21.98 9.03 -9.75
N LYS A 87 -21.02 9.77 -10.33
CA LYS A 87 -21.05 11.25 -10.38
C LYS A 87 -21.85 11.83 -11.55
N ARG A 88 -22.19 11.00 -12.54
CA ARG A 88 -22.94 11.41 -13.72
C ARG A 88 -24.45 11.21 -13.55
N ASP A 89 -24.82 10.32 -12.63
CA ASP A 89 -26.18 10.03 -12.20
C ASP A 89 -26.59 10.96 -11.04
#